data_AF-A0AA51FGA9-F1
#
_entry.id   AF-A0AA51FGA9-F1
#
_cell.length_a   1.000
_cell.length_b   1.000
_cell.length_c   1.000
_cell.angle_alpha   90.00
_cell.angle_beta   90.00
_cell.angle_gamma   90.00
#
_symmetry.space_group_name_H-M   'P 1'
#
loop_
_entity.id
_entity.type
_entity.pdbx_description
1 polymer ?
#
loop_
_entity_poly.entity_id
_entity_poly.type
_entity_poly.pdbx_seq_one_letter_code
_entity_poly.pdbx_strand_id
1 'polypeptide(L)'
;FIRFLEGYYIILVTKRRKIAVIGPHSIYKIEDTSMIYIPSDSNKPPHPDEQRYVKMFMAIDLSTNFYYSYSYDVTHTLQMNMAPPRKLAPALFPKPVTAAMYHANL
;
A
#
# COMPACT_ATOMS: atom_id res chain seq x y z
N PHE A 1 8.98 1.72 -7.51
CA PHE A 1 10.28 1.42 -8.16
C PHE A 1 11.01 0.38 -7.35
N ILE A 2 11.79 -0.47 -8.00
CA ILE A 2 12.65 -1.48 -7.38
C ILE A 2 14.05 -1.27 -7.92
N ARG A 3 15.06 -1.37 -7.07
CA ARG A 3 16.47 -1.28 -7.47
C ARG A 3 17.11 -2.64 -7.29
N PHE A 4 17.70 -3.18 -8.36
CA PHE A 4 18.58 -4.34 -8.28
C PHE A 4 20.05 -3.88 -8.38
N LEU A 5 20.89 -4.66 -9.04
CA LEU A 5 22.33 -4.44 -9.06
C LEU A 5 22.74 -3.53 -10.21
N GLU A 6 22.04 -3.62 -11.35
CA GLU A 6 22.33 -2.78 -12.52
C GLU A 6 21.55 -1.46 -12.49
N GLY A 7 20.27 -1.48 -12.08
CA GLY A 7 19.47 -0.25 -12.11
C GLY A 7 18.10 -0.37 -11.50
N TYR A 8 17.21 0.52 -11.94
CA TYR A 8 15.84 0.62 -11.45
C TYR A 8 14.87 -0.04 -12.42
N TYR A 9 13.84 -0.65 -11.85
CA TYR A 9 12.69 -1.15 -12.57
C TYR A 9 11.44 -0.48 -12.02
N ILE A 10 10.48 -0.24 -12.90
CA ILE A 10 9.12 0.15 -12.54
C ILE A 10 8.19 -1.03 -12.77
N ILE A 11 7.27 -1.24 -11.83
CA ILE A 11 6.16 -2.18 -12.00
C ILE A 11 4.92 -1.34 -12.19
N LEU A 12 4.21 -1.62 -13.28
CA LEU A 12 2.99 -0.94 -13.65
C LEU A 12 1.85 -1.93 -13.63
N VAL A 13 0.72 -1.53 -13.07
CA VAL A 13 -0.55 -2.24 -13.24
C VAL A 13 -1.08 -1.90 -14.63
N THR A 14 -1.14 -2.89 -15.51
CA THR A 14 -1.58 -2.74 -16.91
C THR A 14 -3.06 -3.07 -17.06
N LYS A 15 -3.58 -3.97 -16.22
CA LYS A 15 -4.99 -4.36 -16.24
C LYS A 15 -5.56 -4.48 -14.83
N ARG A 16 -6.81 -4.07 -14.69
CA ARG A 16 -7.56 -4.12 -13.43
C ARG A 16 -9.01 -4.48 -13.69
N ARG A 17 -9.64 -5.13 -12.70
CA ARG A 17 -11.07 -5.41 -12.69
C ARG A 17 -11.71 -4.88 -11.43
N LYS A 18 -12.83 -4.17 -11.55
CA LYS A 18 -13.63 -3.76 -10.40
C LYS A 18 -14.28 -5.00 -9.80
N ILE A 19 -14.06 -5.25 -8.51
CA ILE A 19 -14.57 -6.45 -7.82
C ILE A 19 -15.57 -6.14 -6.71
N ALA A 20 -15.53 -4.92 -6.15
CA ALA A 20 -16.42 -4.53 -5.05
C ALA A 20 -16.61 -3.00 -4.99
N VAL A 21 -17.56 -2.58 -4.17
CA VAL A 21 -17.88 -1.19 -3.87
C VAL A 21 -18.12 -1.04 -2.37
N ILE A 22 -17.57 0.01 -1.76
CA ILE A 22 -17.88 0.45 -0.39
C ILE A 22 -18.33 1.91 -0.49
N GLY A 23 -19.62 2.18 -0.30
CA GLY A 23 -20.19 3.51 -0.52
C GLY A 23 -19.91 4.01 -1.95
N PRO A 24 -19.30 5.20 -2.15
CA PRO A 24 -18.92 5.68 -3.47
C PRO A 24 -17.59 5.10 -3.99
N HIS A 25 -16.88 4.32 -3.17
CA HIS A 25 -15.52 3.89 -3.48
C HIS A 25 -15.50 2.54 -4.19
N SER A 26 -14.77 2.46 -5.30
CA SER A 26 -14.62 1.22 -6.07
C SER A 26 -13.33 0.50 -5.69
N ILE A 27 -13.40 -0.80 -5.44
CA ILE A 27 -12.24 -1.66 -5.16
C ILE A 27 -11.92 -2.45 -6.44
N TYR A 28 -10.64 -2.43 -6.81
CA TYR A 28 -10.11 -3.08 -8.00
C TYR A 28 -9.16 -4.19 -7.62
N LYS A 29 -9.26 -5.32 -8.32
CA LYS A 29 -8.27 -6.38 -8.34
C LYS A 29 -7.29 -6.10 -9.48
N ILE A 30 -5.99 -6.28 -9.21
CA ILE A 30 -4.95 -6.28 -10.26
C ILE A 30 -5.11 -7.56 -11.09
N GLU A 31 -5.21 -7.43 -12.41
CA GLU A 31 -5.28 -8.58 -13.31
C GLU A 31 -3.98 -8.80 -14.08
N ASP A 32 -3.23 -7.73 -14.33
CA ASP A 32 -1.96 -7.83 -15.05
C ASP A 32 -1.01 -6.70 -14.64
N THR A 33 0.29 -7.00 -14.73
CA THR A 33 1.37 -6.08 -14.41
C THR A 33 2.51 -6.22 -15.40
N SER A 34 3.15 -5.10 -15.75
CA SER A 34 4.39 -5.09 -16.53
C SER A 34 5.55 -4.55 -15.71
N MET A 35 6.71 -5.19 -15.82
CA MET A 35 7.95 -4.71 -15.23
C MET A 35 8.85 -4.14 -16.33
N ILE A 36 9.21 -2.87 -16.22
CA ILE A 36 9.98 -2.14 -17.23
C ILE A 36 11.30 -1.69 -16.60
N TYR A 37 12.40 -2.00 -17.26
CA TYR A 37 13.73 -1.52 -16.88
C TYR A 37 13.87 -0.03 -17.22
N ILE A 38 14.41 0.75 -16.29
CA ILE A 38 14.74 2.15 -16.49
C ILE A 38 16.26 2.20 -16.70
N PRO A 39 16.71 2.59 -17.91
CA PRO A 39 18.13 2.64 -18.23
C PRO A 39 18.92 3.41 -17.17
N SER A 40 19.96 2.76 -16.65
CA SER A 40 21.00 3.43 -15.87
C SER A 40 22.23 3.71 -16.73
N ASP A 41 23.15 4.50 -16.20
CA ASP A 41 24.42 4.88 -16.82
C ASP A 41 25.09 3.70 -17.57
N SER A 42 25.28 3.84 -18.88
CA SER A 42 25.59 2.75 -19.81
C SER A 42 27.03 2.22 -19.72
N ASN A 43 27.86 2.84 -18.88
CA ASN A 43 29.29 2.53 -18.77
C ASN A 43 29.61 1.43 -17.74
N LYS A 44 28.61 0.80 -17.13
CA LYS A 44 28.82 -0.26 -16.16
C LYS A 44 28.77 -1.64 -16.83
N PRO A 45 29.71 -2.55 -16.52
CA PRO A 45 29.60 -3.93 -16.96
C PRO A 45 28.35 -4.59 -16.34
N PRO A 46 27.67 -5.50 -17.06
CA PRO A 46 26.49 -6.19 -16.54
C PRO A 46 26.86 -7.05 -15.33
N HIS A 47 25.98 -7.09 -14.34
CA HIS A 47 26.16 -7.86 -13.12
C HIS A 47 25.59 -9.27 -13.31
N PRO A 48 26.37 -10.34 -13.05
CA PRO A 48 25.95 -11.73 -13.33
C PRO A 48 24.67 -12.14 -12.60
N ASP A 49 24.43 -11.61 -11.39
CA ASP A 49 23.22 -11.90 -10.59
C ASP A 49 21.98 -11.05 -10.92
N GLU A 50 22.05 -10.05 -11.81
CA GLU A 50 20.92 -9.16 -12.09
C GLU A 50 19.66 -9.95 -12.51
N GLN A 51 19.80 -10.79 -13.54
CA GLN A 51 18.69 -11.59 -14.05
C GLN A 51 18.15 -12.57 -13.00
N ARG A 52 19.01 -13.03 -12.08
CA ARG A 52 18.59 -13.93 -10.98
C ARG A 52 17.64 -13.21 -10.04
N TYR A 53 17.96 -11.98 -9.62
CA TYR A 53 17.08 -11.20 -8.75
C TYR A 53 15.79 -10.78 -9.45
N VAL A 54 15.85 -10.39 -10.73
CA VAL A 54 14.66 -10.08 -11.53
C VAL A 54 13.73 -11.29 -11.61
N LYS A 55 14.25 -12.48 -11.91
CA LYS A 55 13.45 -13.72 -11.96
C LYS A 55 12.86 -14.08 -10.60
N MET A 56 13.64 -13.96 -9.53
CA MET A 56 13.15 -14.22 -8.18
C MET A 56 12.01 -13.28 -7.80
N PHE A 57 12.10 -12.01 -8.19
CA PHE A 57 11.04 -11.04 -7.97
C PHE A 57 9.79 -11.34 -8.82
N MET A 58 9.97 -11.63 -10.11
CA MET A 58 8.87 -11.97 -11.04
C MET A 58 8.16 -13.28 -10.72
N ALA A 59 8.73 -14.14 -9.86
CA ALA A 59 8.07 -15.33 -9.36
C ALA A 59 6.88 -15.00 -8.43
N ILE A 60 6.80 -13.77 -7.90
CA ILE A 60 5.66 -13.31 -7.11
C ILE A 60 4.51 -12.97 -8.06
N ASP A 61 3.39 -13.68 -7.92
CA ASP A 61 2.19 -13.40 -8.69
C ASP A 61 1.41 -12.21 -8.11
N LEU A 62 1.58 -11.05 -8.76
CA LEU A 62 0.88 -9.83 -8.41
C LEU A 62 -0.60 -9.81 -8.84
N SER A 63 -1.05 -10.76 -9.67
CA SER A 63 -2.43 -10.80 -10.17
C SER A 63 -3.40 -11.55 -9.25
N THR A 64 -2.91 -12.45 -8.38
CA THR A 64 -3.83 -13.30 -7.62
C THR A 64 -4.50 -12.57 -6.45
N ASN A 65 -3.75 -11.83 -5.63
CA ASN A 65 -4.24 -11.33 -4.33
C ASN A 65 -3.99 -9.84 -4.07
N PHE A 66 -3.74 -9.04 -5.10
CA PHE A 66 -3.51 -7.60 -4.91
C PHE A 66 -4.73 -6.78 -5.29
N TYR A 67 -5.11 -5.91 -4.37
CA TYR A 67 -6.31 -5.08 -4.45
C TYR A 67 -5.97 -3.65 -4.08
N TYR A 68 -6.68 -2.71 -4.68
CA TYR A 68 -6.54 -1.29 -4.34
C TYR A 68 -7.81 -0.52 -4.66
N SER A 69 -7.90 0.69 -4.11
CA SER A 69 -8.90 1.69 -4.47
C SER A 69 -8.19 3.03 -4.64
N TYR A 70 -8.68 3.84 -5.58
CA TYR A 70 -8.14 5.19 -5.81
C TYR A 70 -8.60 6.18 -4.74
N SER A 71 -9.73 5.89 -4.08
CA SER A 71 -10.44 6.85 -3.24
C SER A 71 -10.66 6.34 -1.81
N TYR A 72 -10.19 5.14 -1.49
CA TYR A 72 -10.39 4.51 -0.19
C TYR A 72 -9.16 3.72 0.20
N ASP A 73 -8.74 3.85 1.45
CA ASP A 73 -7.62 3.10 1.98
C ASP A 73 -8.06 1.69 2.38
N VAL A 74 -7.73 0.71 1.53
CA VAL A 74 -8.05 -0.71 1.73
C VAL A 74 -7.10 -1.39 2.73
N THR A 75 -6.03 -0.73 3.17
CA THR A 75 -5.09 -1.30 4.14
C THR A 75 -5.57 -1.19 5.59
N HIS A 76 -6.58 -0.35 5.83
CA HIS A 76 -7.21 -0.13 7.12
C HIS A 76 -8.60 -0.78 7.22
N THR A 77 -8.99 -1.13 8.45
CA THR A 77 -10.38 -1.54 8.72
C THR A 77 -11.34 -0.35 8.58
N LEU A 78 -12.63 -0.63 8.37
CA LEU A 78 -13.65 0.43 8.29
C LEU A 78 -13.67 1.31 9.54
N GLN A 79 -13.57 0.71 10.74
CA GLN A 79 -13.51 1.45 12.00
C GLN A 79 -12.35 2.45 12.01
N MET A 80 -11.17 2.07 11.51
CA MET A 80 -10.01 2.96 11.44
C MET A 80 -10.22 4.09 10.43
N ASN A 81 -10.81 3.80 9.27
CA ASN A 81 -11.11 4.82 8.26
C ASN A 81 -12.22 5.79 8.67
N MET A 82 -13.15 5.35 9.53
CA MET A 82 -14.22 6.18 10.09
C MET A 82 -13.83 6.87 11.40
N ALA A 83 -12.72 6.47 12.01
CA ALA A 83 -12.26 7.09 13.24
C ALA A 83 -11.90 8.55 12.98
N PRO A 84 -12.24 9.46 13.92
CA PRO A 84 -11.81 10.84 13.77
C PRO A 84 -10.29 10.94 13.76
N PRO A 85 -9.73 11.95 13.09
CA PRO A 85 -8.29 12.20 13.10
C PRO A 85 -7.77 12.19 14.53
N ARG A 86 -6.64 11.51 14.78
CA ARG A 86 -6.09 11.33 16.14
C ARG A 86 -5.89 12.66 16.89
N LYS A 87 -5.65 13.76 16.16
CA LYS A 87 -5.54 15.12 16.71
C LYS A 87 -6.88 15.69 17.21
N LEU A 88 -7.99 15.27 16.59
CA LEU A 88 -9.35 15.70 16.94
C LEU A 88 -10.04 14.75 17.92
N ALA A 89 -9.56 13.52 18.06
CA ALA A 89 -10.14 12.54 18.98
C ALA A 89 -10.29 13.05 20.44
N PRO A 90 -9.33 13.79 21.04
CA PRO A 90 -9.52 14.34 22.39
C PRO A 90 -10.63 15.40 22.49
N ALA A 91 -10.88 16.14 21.40
CA ALA A 91 -11.92 17.17 21.36
C ALA A 91 -13.31 16.56 21.12
N LEU A 92 -13.37 15.50 20.29
CA LEU A 92 -14.63 14.84 19.92
C LEU A 92 -15.07 13.80 20.95
N PHE A 93 -14.12 13.18 21.64
CA PHE A 93 -14.34 12.20 22.70
C PHE A 93 -13.54 12.62 23.94
N PRO A 94 -13.94 13.68 24.64
CA PRO A 94 -13.33 14.04 25.91
C PRO A 94 -13.44 12.85 26.87
N LYS A 95 -12.38 12.60 27.65
CA LYS A 95 -12.40 11.52 28.64
C LYS A 95 -13.65 11.69 29.51
N PRO A 96 -14.39 10.60 29.80
CA PRO A 96 -15.58 10.70 30.62
C PRO A 96 -15.21 11.32 31.98
N VAL A 97 -16.00 12.29 32.42
CA VAL A 97 -15.78 13.07 33.65
C VAL A 97 -15.60 12.17 34.88
N THR A 98 -16.20 10.98 34.85
CA THR A 98 -16.06 9.94 35.89
C THR A 98 -14.63 9.44 36.08
N ALA A 99 -13.80 9.37 35.04
CA ALA A 99 -12.40 8.96 35.18
C ALA A 99 -11.55 9.97 35.97
N ALA A 100 -11.92 11.26 35.94
CA ALA A 100 -11.23 12.29 36.74
C ALA A 100 -11.64 12.24 38.23
N MET A 101 -12.86 11.82 38.54
CA MET A 101 -13.36 11.76 39.92
C MET A 101 -12.68 10.68 40.79
N TYR A 102 -12.23 9.57 40.18
CA TYR A 102 -11.54 8.51 40.92
C TYR A 102 -10.08 8.84 41.27
N HIS A 103 -9.45 9.80 40.59
CA HIS A 103 -8.07 10.23 40.87
C HIS A 103 -7.97 11.41 41.84
N ALA A 104 -9.07 12.08 42.15
CA ALA A 104 -9.09 13.24 43.07
C ALA A 104 -9.36 12.86 44.54
N ASN A 105 -9.62 11.59 44.84
CA ASN A 105 -9.97 11.09 46.18
C ASN A 105 -8.96 10.07 46.75
N LEU A 106 -7.70 10.13 46.30
CA LEU A 106 -6.53 9.49 46.93
C LEU A 106 -5.49 10.57 47.23
#